data_AF-A0A4R6GDB3-F1
#
_entry.id   AF-A0A4R6GDB3-F1
#
_cell.length_a   1.000
_cell.length_b   1.000
_cell.length_c   1.000
_cell.angle_alpha   90.00
_cell.angle_beta   90.00
_cell.angle_gamma   90.00
#
_symmetry.space_group_name_H-M   'P 1'
#
loop_
_entity.id
_entity.type
_entity.pdbx_description
1 polymer ?
#
loop_
_entity_poly.entity_id
_entity_poly.type
_entity_poly.pdbx_seq_one_letter_code
_entity_poly.pdbx_strand_id
1 'polypeptide(L)'
;MPGYKIAEAARLLGVSDDTVRRWIDQGVLPIRQSSPIEVPGEALAERAVELARAASDPTDVLSSARNRFVGLVTRVQRDGIMAQVDIQAGPHRVVSLLSAEAVAELGLEVGSLAVAVVKATNVIVETPKGRL
;
A
#
# COMPACT_ATOMS: atom_id res chain seq x y z
N MET A 1 -5.64 -22.13 7.33
CA MET A 1 -5.31 -20.73 6.94
C MET A 1 -4.69 -20.01 8.14
N PRO A 2 -3.68 -19.15 7.93
CA PRO A 2 -2.97 -18.48 9.02
C PRO A 2 -3.93 -17.62 9.85
N GLY A 3 -3.66 -17.52 11.14
CA GLY A 3 -4.32 -16.57 12.04
C GLY A 3 -3.34 -15.47 12.46
N TYR A 4 -3.84 -14.25 12.59
CA TYR A 4 -3.06 -13.05 12.90
C TYR A 4 -3.53 -12.43 14.20
N LYS A 5 -2.59 -12.08 15.08
CA LYS A 5 -2.92 -11.30 16.29
C LYS A 5 -3.42 -9.92 15.89
N ILE A 6 -4.17 -9.25 16.76
CA ILE A 6 -4.74 -7.91 16.50
C ILE A 6 -3.66 -6.93 16.01
N ALA A 7 -2.51 -6.87 16.68
CA ALA A 7 -1.40 -5.97 16.30
C ALA A 7 -0.75 -6.34 14.95
N GLU A 8 -0.79 -7.61 14.55
CA GLU A 8 -0.32 -8.03 13.23
C GLU A 8 -1.33 -7.65 12.15
N ALA A 9 -2.63 -7.90 12.40
CA ALA A 9 -3.72 -7.52 11.53
C ALA A 9 -3.78 -5.99 11.30
N ALA A 10 -3.66 -5.20 12.36
CA ALA A 10 -3.66 -3.73 12.29
C ALA A 10 -2.55 -3.20 11.37
N ARG A 11 -1.34 -3.75 11.54
CA ARG A 11 -0.18 -3.41 10.71
C ARG A 11 -0.38 -3.79 9.25
N LEU A 12 -0.92 -4.97 8.98
CA LEU A 12 -1.17 -5.46 7.62
C LEU A 12 -2.24 -4.62 6.90
N LEU A 13 -3.24 -4.12 7.62
CA LEU A 13 -4.31 -3.29 7.08
C LEU A 13 -3.97 -1.79 7.04
N GLY A 14 -2.85 -1.38 7.65
CA GLY A 14 -2.48 0.04 7.75
C GLY A 14 -3.40 0.86 8.65
N VAL A 15 -3.96 0.26 9.71
CA VAL A 15 -4.86 0.91 10.68
C VAL A 15 -4.35 0.72 12.12
N SER A 16 -5.00 1.37 13.10
CA SER A 16 -4.68 1.18 14.51
C SER A 16 -5.25 -0.13 15.09
N ASP A 17 -4.61 -0.67 16.14
CA ASP A 17 -5.12 -1.82 16.90
C ASP A 17 -6.57 -1.61 17.37
N ASP A 18 -6.92 -0.39 17.80
CA ASP A 18 -8.27 -0.05 18.24
C ASP A 18 -9.29 -0.10 17.10
N THR A 19 -8.87 0.21 15.88
CA THR A 19 -9.73 0.07 14.70
C THR A 19 -10.06 -1.40 14.45
N VAL A 20 -9.07 -2.28 14.59
CA VAL A 20 -9.27 -3.73 14.46
C VAL A 20 -10.15 -4.28 15.59
N ARG A 21 -9.91 -3.87 16.85
CA ARG A 21 -10.78 -4.23 17.99
C ARG A 21 -12.23 -3.83 17.73
N ARG A 22 -12.44 -2.57 17.31
CA ARG A 22 -13.77 -2.07 16.97
C ARG A 22 -14.45 -2.88 15.87
N TRP A 23 -13.72 -3.30 14.84
CA TRP A 23 -14.29 -4.16 13.78
C TRP A 23 -14.63 -5.57 14.27
N ILE A 24 -13.86 -6.12 15.21
CA ILE A 24 -14.20 -7.38 15.87
C ILE A 24 -15.48 -7.22 16.70
N ASP A 25 -15.57 -6.17 17.51
CA ASP A 25 -16.72 -5.89 18.37
C ASP A 25 -18.00 -5.65 17.56
N GLN A 26 -17.88 -5.09 16.36
CA GLN A 26 -18.96 -4.86 15.41
C GLN A 26 -19.31 -6.08 14.56
N GLY A 27 -18.58 -7.19 14.69
CA GLY A 27 -18.77 -8.41 13.87
C GLY A 27 -18.30 -8.26 12.41
N VAL A 28 -17.57 -7.20 12.09
CA VAL A 28 -16.99 -6.94 10.75
C VAL A 28 -15.81 -7.87 10.49
N LEU A 29 -14.99 -8.15 11.50
CA LEU A 29 -13.92 -9.15 11.43
C LEU A 29 -14.23 -10.34 12.35
N PRO A 30 -14.26 -11.57 11.84
CA PRO A 30 -14.40 -12.75 12.68
C PRO A 30 -13.11 -12.99 13.49
N ILE A 31 -13.26 -13.73 14.58
CA ILE A 31 -12.13 -14.19 15.39
C ILE A 31 -12.11 -15.72 15.46
N ARG A 32 -10.89 -16.27 15.55
CA ARG A 32 -10.66 -17.62 16.03
C ARG A 32 -10.54 -17.54 17.54
N GLN A 33 -11.37 -18.32 18.25
CA GLN A 33 -11.30 -18.45 19.71
C GLN A 33 -10.05 -19.26 20.11
N SER A 34 -8.88 -18.67 19.89
CA SER A 34 -7.59 -19.14 20.37
C SER A 34 -7.11 -18.23 21.51
N SER A 35 -6.15 -18.71 22.29
CA SER A 35 -5.38 -17.86 23.20
C SER A 35 -3.96 -17.75 22.67
N PRO A 36 -3.54 -16.57 22.17
CA PRO A 36 -4.30 -15.32 22.03
C PRO A 36 -5.34 -15.35 20.89
N ILE A 37 -6.29 -14.41 20.93
CA ILE A 37 -7.31 -14.24 19.88
C ILE A 37 -6.63 -13.88 18.56
N GLU A 38 -7.05 -14.56 17.48
CA GLU A 38 -6.52 -14.36 16.13
C GLU A 38 -7.62 -14.04 15.13
N VAL A 39 -7.33 -13.18 14.15
CA VAL A 39 -8.17 -12.92 12.99
C VAL A 39 -7.80 -13.92 11.88
N PRO A 40 -8.75 -14.65 11.27
CA PRO A 40 -8.49 -15.52 10.12
C PRO A 40 -7.94 -14.72 8.92
N GLY A 41 -6.89 -15.24 8.28
CA GLY A 41 -6.22 -14.57 7.17
C GLY A 41 -7.09 -14.30 5.95
N GLU A 42 -8.06 -15.17 5.65
CA GLU A 42 -9.05 -15.01 4.60
C GLU A 42 -9.92 -13.76 4.80
N ALA A 43 -10.50 -13.61 6.00
CA ALA A 43 -11.32 -12.46 6.34
C ALA A 43 -10.49 -11.17 6.39
N LEU A 44 -9.23 -11.27 6.84
CA LEU A 44 -8.31 -10.15 6.83
C LEU A 44 -7.99 -9.69 5.39
N ALA A 45 -7.80 -10.63 4.46
CA ALA A 45 -7.53 -10.34 3.06
C ALA A 45 -8.76 -9.73 2.36
N GLU A 46 -9.96 -10.26 2.59
CA GLU A 46 -11.21 -9.67 2.10
C GLU A 46 -11.35 -8.23 2.57
N ARG A 47 -11.11 -8.00 3.87
CA ARG A 47 -11.17 -6.65 4.44
C ARG A 47 -10.14 -5.70 3.82
N ALA A 48 -8.93 -6.17 3.54
CA ALA A 48 -7.91 -5.38 2.87
C ALA A 48 -8.35 -4.94 1.46
N VAL A 49 -9.01 -5.82 0.70
CA VAL A 49 -9.55 -5.49 -0.63
C VAL A 49 -10.65 -4.44 -0.54
N GLU A 50 -11.56 -4.55 0.44
CA GLU A 50 -12.61 -3.54 0.65
C GLU A 50 -12.04 -2.16 0.98
N LEU A 51 -11.05 -2.10 1.88
CA LEU A 51 -10.38 -0.84 2.24
C LEU A 51 -9.70 -0.21 1.02
N ALA A 52 -9.03 -1.02 0.19
CA ALA A 52 -8.38 -0.53 -1.02
C ALA A 52 -9.38 0.02 -2.05
N ARG A 53 -10.57 -0.59 -2.21
CA ARG A 53 -11.61 -0.09 -3.11
C ARG A 53 -12.20 1.25 -2.67
N ALA A 54 -12.22 1.53 -1.36
CA ALA A 54 -12.72 2.79 -0.83
C ALA A 54 -11.72 3.96 -1.03
N ALA A 55 -10.45 3.67 -1.25
CA ALA A 55 -9.44 4.67 -1.59
C ALA A 55 -9.58 5.06 -3.08
N SER A 56 -10.06 6.27 -3.35
CA SER A 56 -10.24 6.78 -4.71
C SER A 56 -8.92 7.26 -5.33
N ASP A 57 -8.69 6.92 -6.61
CA ASP A 57 -7.62 7.50 -7.42
C ASP A 57 -8.10 8.83 -8.03
N PRO A 58 -7.43 9.96 -7.75
CA PRO A 58 -7.89 11.27 -8.18
C PRO A 58 -7.59 11.60 -9.66
N THR A 59 -6.86 10.76 -10.40
CA THR A 59 -6.29 11.14 -11.70
C THR A 59 -7.15 10.81 -12.93
N ASP A 60 -8.26 10.08 -12.76
CA ASP A 60 -9.24 9.74 -13.83
C ASP A 60 -8.63 9.16 -15.13
N VAL A 61 -7.48 8.47 -15.05
CA VAL A 61 -6.77 7.88 -16.20
C VAL A 61 -7.13 6.40 -16.39
N LEU A 62 -7.55 6.01 -17.60
CA LEU A 62 -7.66 4.60 -18.00
C LEU A 62 -6.25 4.00 -18.19
N SER A 63 -5.87 3.03 -17.36
CA SER A 63 -4.56 2.38 -17.41
C SER A 63 -4.67 0.86 -17.23
N SER A 64 -3.85 0.10 -17.97
CA SER A 64 -3.74 -1.36 -17.81
C SER A 64 -2.87 -1.76 -16.61
N ALA A 65 -2.08 -0.83 -16.08
CA ALA A 65 -1.29 -1.04 -14.88
C ALA A 65 -2.21 -1.09 -13.65
N ARG A 66 -2.10 -2.17 -12.89
CA ARG A 66 -3.00 -2.48 -11.77
C ARG A 66 -2.55 -1.90 -10.43
N ASN A 67 -1.25 -1.62 -10.28
CA ASN A 67 -0.70 -1.08 -9.04
C ASN A 67 -0.50 0.42 -9.20
N ARG A 68 -1.24 1.19 -8.42
CA ARG A 68 -1.24 2.66 -8.45
C ARG A 68 -1.09 3.16 -7.02
N PHE A 69 -0.03 3.92 -6.78
CA PHE A 69 0.33 4.42 -5.46
C PHE A 69 0.23 5.94 -5.48
N VAL A 70 -0.89 6.46 -5.00
CA VAL A 70 -1.14 7.90 -4.86
C VAL A 70 -0.34 8.41 -3.67
N GLY A 71 0.44 9.47 -3.86
CA GLY A 71 1.30 10.00 -2.81
C GLY A 71 1.87 11.38 -3.13
N LEU A 72 2.73 11.85 -2.24
CA LEU A 72 3.45 13.11 -2.41
C LEU A 72 4.91 12.83 -2.77
N VAL A 73 5.44 13.61 -3.71
CA VAL A 73 6.87 13.62 -3.99
C VAL A 73 7.60 14.17 -2.77
N THR A 74 8.61 13.44 -2.30
CA THR A 74 9.41 13.78 -1.12
C THR A 74 10.87 14.08 -1.45
N ARG A 75 11.34 13.64 -2.63
CA ARG A 75 12.68 13.93 -3.14
C ARG A 75 12.70 13.88 -4.66
N VAL A 76 13.46 14.79 -5.26
CA VAL A 76 13.83 14.78 -6.68
C VAL A 76 15.34 14.97 -6.78
N GLN A 77 16.03 14.04 -7.43
CA GLN A 77 17.46 14.12 -7.70
C GLN A 77 17.70 13.94 -9.19
N ARG A 78 18.30 14.93 -9.84
CA ARG A 78 18.65 14.88 -11.27
C ARG A 78 20.15 14.67 -11.42
N ASP A 79 20.54 13.77 -12.32
CA ASP A 79 21.93 13.50 -12.68
C ASP A 79 22.03 13.23 -14.19
N GLY A 80 22.57 14.21 -14.92
CA GLY A 80 22.58 14.20 -16.38
C GLY A 80 21.18 14.05 -16.97
N ILE A 81 20.99 13.02 -17.80
CA ILE A 81 19.72 12.71 -18.47
C ILE A 81 18.73 11.93 -17.60
N MET A 82 19.17 11.44 -16.43
CA MET A 82 18.36 10.63 -15.53
C MET A 82 17.94 11.42 -14.30
N ALA A 83 16.86 10.99 -13.69
CA ALA A 83 16.40 11.49 -12.41
C ALA A 83 15.81 10.38 -11.56
N GLN A 84 15.97 10.53 -10.25
CA GLN A 84 15.28 9.75 -9.24
C GLN A 84 14.20 10.62 -8.60
N VAL A 85 13.01 10.05 -8.46
CA VAL A 85 11.89 10.65 -7.73
C VAL A 85 11.41 9.68 -6.66
N ASP A 86 11.30 10.18 -5.43
CA ASP A 86 10.75 9.42 -4.31
C ASP A 86 9.34 9.92 -3.99
N ILE A 87 8.37 9.00 -3.90
CA ILE A 87 6.98 9.29 -3.56
C ILE A 87 6.62 8.57 -2.25
N GLN A 88 6.07 9.32 -1.30
CA GLN A 88 5.46 8.73 -0.10
C GLN A 88 3.97 8.50 -0.37
N ALA A 89 3.57 7.23 -0.45
CA ALA A 89 2.21 6.78 -0.73
C ALA A 89 1.69 5.93 0.43
N GLY A 90 0.94 6.57 1.35
CA GLY A 90 0.53 5.93 2.61
C GLY A 90 1.76 5.43 3.39
N PRO A 91 1.81 4.15 3.82
CA PRO A 91 2.96 3.59 4.53
C PRO A 91 4.14 3.23 3.60
N HIS A 92 4.00 3.38 2.28
CA HIS A 92 4.99 2.94 1.31
C HIS A 92 5.82 4.11 0.76
N ARG A 93 7.14 3.93 0.67
CA ARG A 93 8.02 4.79 -0.14
C ARG A 93 8.27 4.11 -1.49
N VAL A 94 7.85 4.76 -2.56
CA VAL A 94 8.07 4.30 -3.95
C VAL A 94 9.17 5.14 -4.58
N VAL A 95 10.18 4.49 -5.15
CA VAL A 95 11.29 5.16 -5.85
C VAL A 95 11.18 4.86 -7.34
N SER A 96 11.19 5.91 -8.16
CA SER A 96 11.17 5.79 -9.61
C SER A 96 12.41 6.41 -10.22
N LEU A 97 12.97 5.73 -11.22
CA LEU A 97 14.00 6.27 -12.10
C LEU A 97 13.35 6.60 -13.45
N LEU A 98 13.45 7.85 -13.87
CA LEU A 98 12.89 8.37 -15.12
C LEU A 98 13.84 9.40 -15.72
N SER A 99 13.56 9.91 -16.92
CA SER A 99 14.42 10.96 -17.51
C SER A 99 14.28 12.28 -16.74
N ALA A 100 15.37 13.06 -16.71
CA ALA A 100 15.35 14.41 -16.15
C ALA A 100 14.36 15.32 -16.91
N GLU A 101 14.18 15.09 -18.21
CA GLU A 101 13.17 15.73 -19.05
C GLU A 101 11.76 15.41 -18.57
N ALA A 102 11.42 14.14 -18.32
CA ALA A 102 10.10 13.75 -17.83
C ALA A 102 9.77 14.39 -16.48
N VAL A 103 10.75 14.51 -15.57
CA VAL A 103 10.56 15.25 -14.30
C VAL A 103 10.21 16.71 -14.57
N ALA A 104 10.86 17.35 -15.54
CA ALA A 104 10.59 18.74 -15.89
C ALA A 104 9.23 18.92 -16.57
N GLU A 105 8.90 18.08 -17.55
CA GLU A 105 7.62 18.10 -18.27
C GLU A 105 6.43 17.85 -17.35
N LEU A 106 6.56 16.91 -16.41
CA LEU A 106 5.54 16.59 -15.42
C LEU A 106 5.48 17.60 -14.26
N GLY A 107 6.40 18.56 -14.19
CA GLY A 107 6.47 19.54 -13.11
C GLY A 107 6.68 18.90 -11.73
N LEU A 108 7.44 17.81 -11.65
CA LEU A 108 7.65 17.08 -10.40
C LEU A 108 8.67 17.83 -9.51
N GLU A 109 8.19 18.23 -8.34
CA GLU A 109 8.96 18.86 -7.27
C GLU A 109 8.53 18.30 -5.91
N VAL A 110 9.31 18.56 -4.85
CA VAL A 110 8.93 18.13 -3.51
C VAL A 110 7.60 18.77 -3.12
N GLY A 111 6.63 17.95 -2.72
CA GLY A 111 5.26 18.37 -2.42
C GLY A 111 4.25 18.12 -3.54
N SER A 112 4.69 17.82 -4.77
CA SER A 112 3.77 17.48 -5.86
C SER A 112 2.95 16.23 -5.52
N LEU A 113 1.65 16.28 -5.80
CA LEU A 113 0.81 15.07 -5.87
C LEU A 113 1.24 14.26 -7.09
N ALA A 114 1.57 12.99 -6.88
CA ALA A 114 1.97 12.08 -7.94
C ALA A 114 1.35 10.70 -7.72
N VAL A 115 1.16 9.97 -8.82
CA VAL A 115 0.74 8.57 -8.78
C VAL A 115 1.82 7.72 -9.39
N ALA A 116 2.48 6.89 -8.56
CA ALA A 116 3.42 5.91 -9.06
C ALA A 116 2.64 4.71 -9.62
N VAL A 117 2.90 4.39 -10.88
CA VAL A 117 2.19 3.33 -11.61
C VAL A 117 3.16 2.19 -11.91
N VAL A 118 2.85 0.98 -11.44
CA VAL A 118 3.68 -0.21 -11.64
C VAL A 118 2.90 -1.28 -12.39
N LYS A 119 3.48 -1.78 -13.48
CA LYS A 119 2.90 -2.87 -14.27
C LYS A 119 2.86 -4.16 -13.44
N ALA A 120 1.75 -4.89 -13.51
CA ALA A 120 1.54 -6.10 -12.70
C ALA A 120 2.61 -7.19 -12.92
N THR A 121 3.23 -7.22 -14.10
CA THR A 121 4.29 -8.17 -14.47
C THR A 121 5.62 -7.92 -13.75
N ASN A 122 5.78 -6.81 -13.04
CA ASN A 122 7.02 -6.40 -12.38
C ASN A 122 6.89 -6.47 -10.85
N VAL A 123 6.11 -7.43 -10.35
CA VAL A 123 5.85 -7.65 -8.91
C VAL A 123 6.46 -8.97 -8.48
N ILE A 124 7.20 -8.96 -7.36
CA ILE A 124 7.71 -10.15 -6.69
C ILE A 124 6.82 -10.41 -5.48
N VAL A 125 6.44 -11.67 -5.26
CA VAL A 125 5.64 -12.10 -4.11
C VAL A 125 6.47 -13.00 -3.23
N GLU A 126 6.59 -12.65 -1.95
CA GLU A 126 7.31 -13.41 -0.94
C GLU A 126 6.37 -13.70 0.24
N THR A 127 6.60 -14.82 0.94
CA THR A 127 5.86 -15.17 2.16
C THR A 127 6.84 -15.45 3.29
N PRO A 128 6.54 -15.11 4.55
CA PRO A 128 7.39 -15.50 5.68
C PRO A 128 7.65 -17.01 5.70
N LYS A 129 8.86 -17.42 6.07
CA LYS A 129 9.11 -18.85 6.39
C LYS A 129 8.17 -19.24 7.53
N GLY A 130 7.53 -20.41 7.41
CA GLY A 130 6.48 -20.87 8.33
C GLY A 130 6.84 -20.63 9.80
N ARG A 131 5.85 -20.15 10.57
CA ARG A 131 5.93 -19.85 12.00
C ARG A 131 6.51 -21.08 12.75
N LEU A 132 7.72 -20.96 13.32
CA LEU A 132 8.23 -21.90 14.33
C LEU A 132 7.48 -21.70 15.65
#